data_AF-A0A926HDH4-F1
#
_entry.id   AF-A0A926HDH4-F1
#
_cell.length_a   1.000
_cell.length_b   1.000
_cell.length_c   1.000
_cell.angle_alpha   90.00
_cell.angle_beta   90.00
_cell.angle_gamma   90.00
#
_symmetry.space_group_name_H-M   'P 1'
#
loop_
_entity.id
_entity.type
_entity.pdbx_description
1 polymer ?
#
loop_
_entity_poly.entity_id
_entity_poly.type
_entity_poly.pdbx_seq_one_letter_code
_entity_poly.pdbx_strand_id
1 'polypeptide(L)' 'AVWVVTCTPQQQIERLVTTRGMSEDEARMRIAAQPPQAEKIARADVVIDNTGTLADTVRQVEQAWQRLDLPPRR' A
#
# COMPACT_ATOMS: atom_id res chain seq x y z
N ALA A 1 -5.85 -14.63 -0.22
CA ALA A 1 -6.22 -13.23 0.08
C ALA A 1 -5.19 -12.29 -0.55
N VAL A 2 -5.61 -11.37 -1.40
CA VAL A 2 -4.86 -10.29 -2.02
C VAL A 2 -4.92 -9.07 -1.11
N TRP A 3 -3.75 -8.57 -0.69
CA TRP A 3 -3.63 -7.42 0.19
C TRP A 3 -3.02 -6.25 -0.58
N VAL A 4 -3.67 -5.09 -0.52
CA VAL A 4 -3.22 -3.88 -1.22
C VAL A 4 -2.90 -2.81 -0.20
N VAL A 5 -1.69 -2.26 -0.28
CA VAL A 5 -1.27 -1.11 0.53
C VAL A 5 -1.42 0.15 -0.32
N THR A 6 -2.06 1.17 0.24
CA THR A 6 -2.30 2.44 -0.45
C THR A 6 -1.71 3.60 0.35
N CYS A 7 -1.30 4.65 -0.35
CA CYS A 7 -1.04 5.97 0.22
C CYS A 7 -1.28 7.03 -0.87
N THR A 8 -1.24 8.31 -0.49
CA THR A 8 -1.51 9.40 -1.44
C THR A 8 -0.43 9.45 -2.53
N PRO A 9 -0.75 9.91 -3.75
CA PRO A 9 0.25 10.05 -4.81
C PRO A 9 1.46 10.90 -4.39
N GLN A 10 1.23 11.96 -3.61
CA GLN A 10 2.29 12.82 -3.10
C GLN A 10 3.24 12.06 -2.15
N GLN A 11 2.70 11.27 -1.22
CA GLN A 11 3.52 10.42 -0.34
C GLN A 11 4.27 9.33 -1.10
N GLN A 12 3.71 8.79 -2.19
CA GLN A 12 4.41 7.84 -3.05
C GLN A 12 5.63 8.48 -3.70
N ILE A 13 5.47 9.69 -4.25
CA ILE A 13 6.57 10.45 -4.86
C ILE A 13 7.64 10.75 -3.82
N GLU A 14 7.25 11.34 -2.68
CA GLU A 14 8.17 11.70 -1.60
C GLU A 14 8.99 10.49 -1.14
N ARG A 15 8.35 9.34 -0.94
CA ARG A 15 9.04 8.10 -0.55
C ARG A 15 9.98 7.61 -1.65
N LEU A 16 9.59 7.66 -2.92
CA LEU A 16 10.48 7.25 -4.03
C LEU A 16 11.71 8.14 -4.13
N VAL A 17 11.55 9.45 -3.96
CA VAL A 17 12.67 10.41 -3.97
C VAL A 17 13.58 10.19 -2.77
N THR A 18 13.02 10.17 -1.56
CA THR A 18 13.80 10.11 -0.30
C THR A 18 14.45 8.76 -0.05
N THR A 19 13.75 7.65 -0.35
CA THR A 19 14.25 6.30 -0.02
C THR A 19 14.97 5.62 -1.17
N ARG A 20 14.69 5.99 -2.42
CA ARG A 20 15.32 5.37 -3.61
C ARG A 20 16.18 6.33 -4.41
N GLY A 21 16.30 7.59 -3.99
CA GLY A 21 17.13 8.60 -4.65
C GLY A 21 16.68 8.94 -6.07
N MET A 22 15.40 8.72 -6.39
CA MET A 22 14.84 9.05 -7.72
C MET A 22 14.66 10.56 -7.87
N SER A 23 14.72 11.06 -9.10
CA SER A 23 14.20 12.39 -9.40
C SER A 23 12.67 12.42 -9.23
N GLU A 24 12.11 13.60 -8.97
CA GLU A 24 10.66 13.75 -8.85
C GLU A 24 9.93 13.34 -10.14
N ASP A 25 10.50 13.70 -11.30
CA ASP A 25 9.93 13.37 -12.61
C ASP A 25 9.93 11.86 -12.87
N GLU A 26 11.02 11.15 -12.55
CA GLU A 26 11.06 9.69 -12.64
C GLU A 26 10.06 9.04 -11.68
N ALA A 27 9.91 9.56 -10.46
CA ALA A 27 8.93 9.06 -9.51
C ALA A 27 7.49 9.23 -10.04
N ARG A 28 7.16 10.40 -10.60
CA ARG A 28 5.86 10.68 -11.23
C ARG A 28 5.60 9.77 -12.42
N MET A 29 6.57 9.62 -13.33
CA MET A 29 6.47 8.70 -14.47
C MET A 29 6.24 7.26 -14.02
N ARG A 30 6.95 6.82 -12.98
CA ARG A 30 6.84 5.46 -12.46
C ARG A 30 5.50 5.19 -11.77
N ILE A 31 4.89 6.20 -11.14
CA ILE A 31 3.54 6.09 -10.59
C ILE A 31 2.51 6.05 -11.71
N ALA A 32 2.64 6.93 -12.71
CA ALA A 32 1.75 6.99 -13.86
C ALA A 32 1.78 5.71 -14.73
N ALA A 33 2.91 5.02 -14.78
CA ALA A 33 3.05 3.75 -15.50
C ALA A 33 2.37 2.56 -14.80
N GLN A 34 1.93 2.72 -13.55
CA GLN A 34 1.23 1.66 -12.83
C GLN A 34 -0.27 1.67 -13.15
N PRO A 35 -0.94 0.50 -13.09
CA PRO A 35 -2.39 0.44 -13.16
C PRO A 35 -3.06 1.33 -12.10
N PRO A 36 -4.21 1.96 -12.42
CA PRO A 36 -4.91 2.85 -11.50
C PRO A 36 -5.08 2.21 -10.12
N GLN A 37 -4.79 2.98 -9.07
CA GLN A 37 -4.88 2.49 -7.70
C GLN A 37 -6.29 2.00 -7.36
N ALA A 38 -7.32 2.61 -7.95
CA ALA A 38 -8.71 2.19 -7.84
C ALA A 38 -8.95 0.74 -8.33
N GLU A 39 -8.30 0.33 -9.42
CA GLU A 39 -8.43 -1.05 -9.93
C GLU A 39 -7.75 -2.06 -9.01
N LYS A 40 -6.62 -1.70 -8.40
CA LYS A 40 -5.95 -2.53 -7.41
C LYS A 40 -6.82 -2.71 -6.16
N ILE A 41 -7.41 -1.62 -5.68
CA ILE A 41 -8.34 -1.61 -4.53
C ILE A 41 -9.56 -2.48 -4.82
N ALA A 42 -10.15 -2.36 -6.00
CA ALA A 42 -11.35 -3.12 -6.39
C ALA A 42 -11.12 -4.65 -6.41
N ARG A 43 -9.89 -5.10 -6.56
CA ARG A 43 -9.50 -6.52 -6.57
C ARG A 43 -8.89 -7.00 -5.26
N ALA A 44 -8.85 -6.16 -4.22
CA ALA A 44 -8.23 -6.47 -2.95
C ALA A 44 -9.21 -7.17 -2.00
N ASP A 45 -8.75 -8.22 -1.33
CA ASP A 45 -9.47 -8.81 -0.19
C ASP A 45 -9.27 -7.95 1.07
N VAL A 46 -8.12 -7.29 1.18
CA VAL A 46 -7.76 -6.38 2.27
C VAL A 46 -7.06 -5.14 1.72
N VAL A 47 -7.47 -3.97 2.18
CA VAL A 47 -6.81 -2.69 1.89
C VAL A 47 -6.21 -2.13 3.17
N ILE A 48 -4.92 -1.80 3.13
CA ILE A 48 -4.19 -1.16 4.22
C ILE A 48 -3.82 0.26 3.81
N ASP A 49 -4.36 1.24 4.52
CA ASP A 49 -4.03 2.65 4.33
C ASP A 49 -2.75 3.02 5.09
N ASN A 50 -1.71 3.37 4.34
CA ASN A 50 -0.39 3.79 4.81
C ASN A 50 -0.17 5.31 4.61
N THR A 51 -1.25 6.08 4.62
CA THR A 51 -1.18 7.55 4.70
C THR A 51 -0.94 8.06 6.12
N GLY A 52 -1.38 7.29 7.12
CA GLY A 52 -1.28 7.61 8.54
C GLY A 52 0.05 7.21 9.18
N THR A 53 0.02 7.02 10.51
CA THR A 53 1.22 6.66 11.27
C THR A 53 1.58 5.18 11.10
N LEU A 54 2.80 4.79 11.50
CA LEU A 54 3.18 3.38 11.59
C LEU A 54 2.23 2.61 12.51
N ALA A 55 1.82 3.20 13.63
CA ALA A 55 0.87 2.58 14.56
C ALA A 55 -0.50 2.32 13.91
N ASP A 56 -0.98 3.23 13.06
CA ASP A 56 -2.22 3.01 12.30
C ASP A 56 -2.10 1.85 11.32
N THR A 57 -0.96 1.74 10.67
CA THR A 57 -0.67 0.65 9.74
C THR A 57 -0.61 -0.68 10.47
N VAL A 58 0.10 -0.74 11.61
CA VAL A 58 0.20 -1.95 12.47
C VAL A 58 -1.19 -2.40 12.90
N ARG A 59 -2.01 -1.49 13.43
CA ARG A 59 -3.38 -1.78 13.86
C ARG A 59 -4.25 -2.33 12.73
N GLN A 60 -4.17 -1.74 11.53
CA GLN A 60 -4.93 -2.23 10.38
C GLN A 60 -4.51 -3.65 9.97
N VAL A 61 -3.20 -3.93 9.97
CA VAL A 61 -2.66 -5.25 9.65
C VAL A 61 -3.11 -6.29 10.67
N GLU A 62 -3.02 -6.00 11.96
CA GLU A 62 -3.46 -6.91 13.03
C GLU A 62 -4.94 -7.23 12.93
N GLN A 63 -5.79 -6.20 12.73
CA GLN A 63 -7.23 -6.38 12.56
C GLN A 63 -7.57 -7.22 11.34
N ALA A 64 -6.91 -6.98 10.20
CA ALA A 64 -7.13 -7.75 9.00
C ALA A 64 -6.59 -9.19 9.15
N TRP A 65 -5.48 -9.39 9.86
CA TRP A 65 -4.89 -10.69 10.10
C TRP A 65 -5.78 -11.58 10.96
N GLN A 66 -6.39 -11.03 12.01
CA GLN A 66 -7.33 -11.74 12.87
C GLN A 66 -8.62 -12.18 12.14
N ARG A 67 -9.00 -11.48 11.08
CA ARG A 67 -10.19 -11.79 10.27
C ARG A 67 -9.92 -12.83 9.18
N LEU A 68 -8.65 -13.12 8.89
CA LEU A 68 -8.33 -14.21 7.99
C LEU A 68 -8.61 -15.52 8.74
N ASP A 69 -9.60 -16.26 8.24
CA ASP A 69 -9.85 -17.64 8.66
C ASP A 69 -8.74 -18.52 8.08
N LEU A 70 -7.57 -18.47 8.73
CA LEU A 70 -6.40 -19.21 8.31
C LEU A 70 -6.57 -20.66 8.77
N PRO A 71 -6.47 -21.65 7.87
CA PRO A 71 -6.44 -23.04 8.30
C PRO A 71 -5.29 -23.24 9.29
N PRO A 72 -5.44 -24.12 10.30
CA PRO A 72 -4.38 -24.39 11.26
C PRO A 72 -3.10 -24.75 10.51
N ARG A 73 -1.99 -24.12 10.90
CA ARG A 73 -0.67 -24.43 10.33
C ARG A 73 -0.39 -25.92 10.57
N ARG A 74 -0.22 -26.68 9.48
CA ARG A 74 0.25 -28.07 9.52
C ARG A 74 1.69 -28.14 10.01
#